data_AF-A0A369W179-F1
#
_entry.id   AF-A0A369W179-F1
#
_cell.length_a   1.000
_cell.length_b   1.000
_cell.length_c   1.000
_cell.angle_alpha   90.00
_cell.angle_beta   90.00
_cell.angle_gamma   90.00
#
_symmetry.space_group_name_H-M   'P 1'
#
loop_
_entity.id
_entity.type
_entity.pdbx_description
1 polymer ?
#
loop_
_entity_poly.entity_id
_entity_poly.type
_entity_poly.pdbx_seq_one_letter_code
_entity_poly.pdbx_strand_id
1 'polypeptide(L)'
;MVSAIVALILATATQQADARPPAPAPSATNAPSDEQRIAQSASLGRLLYTFDRAAWVSSDALTDTVPKDRLTGIGGYVVEPSDAQTLRVTYYRGSAAAAQAFFVAEVREGKVVRKELLATPVALTAAQVRLARAREVAADRARERSYKPCTPVPFNTVVLPSRDDGPVAVYLLSAQQDAKTYPMGGNYRVIVGPDGKVLASRPYSVSCLNLTVPQLPAGAKPVGFMVNHLLDPVPTELHVLASYHLRMPVFVTTPDKRSWQVQGSSIRQAAPK
;
A
#
# COMPACT_ATOMS: atom_id res chain seq x y z
N MET A 1 90.24 -53.11 -7.99
CA MET A 1 89.77 -53.12 -6.58
C MET A 1 88.93 -51.86 -6.36
N VAL A 2 87.71 -52.04 -5.82
CA VAL A 2 86.81 -51.02 -5.23
C VAL A 2 86.22 -50.00 -6.24
N SER A 3 85.04 -50.22 -6.82
CA SER A 3 83.69 -49.87 -6.31
C SER A 3 83.53 -48.43 -5.80
N ALA A 4 82.82 -47.59 -6.55
CA ALA A 4 82.03 -46.50 -5.98
C ALA A 4 80.80 -46.21 -6.87
N ILE A 5 79.66 -46.67 -6.40
CA ILE A 5 78.31 -46.37 -6.90
C ILE A 5 77.95 -44.99 -6.35
N VAL A 6 77.63 -44.04 -7.23
CA VAL A 6 77.01 -42.76 -6.83
C VAL A 6 75.56 -42.78 -7.33
N ALA A 7 74.63 -42.90 -6.38
CA ALA A 7 73.20 -42.85 -6.61
C ALA A 7 72.74 -41.40 -6.80
N LEU A 8 72.08 -41.14 -7.92
CA LEU A 8 71.48 -39.84 -8.25
C LEU A 8 70.05 -39.80 -7.66
N ILE A 9 69.84 -38.99 -6.63
CA ILE A 9 68.52 -38.77 -6.02
C ILE A 9 67.75 -37.76 -6.89
N LEU A 10 66.69 -38.21 -7.55
CA LEU A 10 65.71 -37.36 -8.23
C LEU A 10 64.76 -36.76 -7.19
N ALA A 11 64.80 -35.44 -6.99
CA ALA A 11 63.82 -34.71 -6.22
C ALA A 11 62.57 -34.45 -7.10
N THR A 12 61.45 -35.10 -6.77
CA THR A 12 60.14 -34.81 -7.34
C THR A 12 59.53 -33.61 -6.62
N ALA A 13 59.38 -32.48 -7.32
CA ALA A 13 58.63 -31.35 -6.83
C ALA A 13 57.12 -31.67 -6.90
N THR A 14 56.48 -31.88 -5.75
CA THR A 14 55.02 -31.94 -5.63
C THR A 14 54.46 -30.52 -5.78
N GLN A 15 53.86 -30.22 -6.93
CA GLN A 15 53.03 -29.03 -7.12
C GLN A 15 51.78 -29.17 -6.25
N GLN A 16 51.78 -28.51 -5.10
CA GLN A 16 50.56 -28.27 -4.33
C GLN A 16 49.68 -27.33 -5.14
N ALA A 17 48.64 -27.88 -5.75
CA ALA A 17 47.55 -27.09 -6.29
C ALA A 17 46.88 -26.38 -5.11
N ASP A 18 47.01 -25.06 -5.06
CA ASP A 18 46.26 -24.19 -4.15
C ASP A 18 44.76 -24.33 -4.46
N ALA A 19 44.12 -25.29 -3.80
CA ALA A 19 42.68 -25.40 -3.75
C ALA A 19 42.14 -24.23 -2.93
N ARG A 20 41.84 -23.12 -3.60
CA ARG A 20 41.13 -21.98 -3.03
C ARG A 20 39.83 -22.49 -2.40
N PRO A 21 39.55 -22.22 -1.11
CA PRO A 21 38.30 -22.59 -0.49
C PRO A 21 37.13 -22.03 -1.32
N PRO A 22 36.04 -22.79 -1.53
CA PRO A 22 34.87 -22.28 -2.21
C PRO A 22 34.40 -21.02 -1.49
N ALA A 23 34.20 -19.94 -2.24
CA ALA A 23 33.70 -18.69 -1.70
C ALA A 23 32.38 -18.96 -0.95
N PRO A 24 32.18 -18.36 0.23
CA PRO A 24 30.92 -18.51 0.95
C PRO A 24 29.78 -18.04 0.04
N ALA A 25 28.73 -18.85 -0.05
CA ALA A 25 27.52 -18.50 -0.78
C ALA A 25 27.00 -17.14 -0.28
N PRO A 26 26.51 -16.25 -1.17
CA PRO A 26 25.99 -14.96 -0.75
C PRO A 26 24.87 -15.15 0.28
N SER A 27 25.12 -14.66 1.50
CA SER A 27 24.20 -14.69 2.64
C SER A 27 22.86 -14.04 2.29
N ALA A 28 21.77 -14.62 2.79
CA ALA A 28 20.38 -14.16 2.67
C ALA A 28 20.09 -12.82 3.39
N THR A 29 20.83 -11.75 3.08
CA THR A 29 20.99 -10.56 3.94
C THR A 29 20.24 -9.31 3.48
N ASN A 30 19.24 -9.42 2.60
CA ASN A 30 18.55 -8.23 2.04
C ASN A 30 17.04 -8.16 2.34
N ALA A 31 16.49 -9.03 3.18
CA ALA A 31 15.09 -8.92 3.59
C ALA A 31 14.96 -7.87 4.71
N PRO A 32 13.95 -6.97 4.67
CA PRO A 32 13.76 -5.98 5.72
C PRO A 32 13.39 -6.66 7.04
N SER A 33 13.94 -6.13 8.14
CA SER A 33 13.65 -6.57 9.50
C SER A 33 12.19 -6.28 9.88
N ASP A 34 11.69 -6.95 10.92
CA ASP A 34 10.35 -6.68 11.45
C ASP A 34 10.17 -5.22 11.85
N GLU A 35 11.19 -4.62 12.47
CA GLU A 35 11.17 -3.20 12.85
C GLU A 35 11.04 -2.28 11.62
N GLN A 36 11.80 -2.56 10.56
CA GLN A 36 11.71 -1.81 9.31
C GLN A 36 10.33 -1.95 8.66
N ARG A 37 9.76 -3.17 8.66
CA ARG A 37 8.41 -3.44 8.14
C ARG A 37 7.34 -2.72 8.95
N ILE A 38 7.48 -2.70 10.27
CA ILE A 38 6.57 -2.00 11.19
C ILE A 38 6.63 -0.49 10.93
N ALA A 39 7.82 0.10 10.89
CA ALA A 39 7.99 1.52 10.64
C ALA A 39 7.41 1.93 9.26
N GLN A 40 7.65 1.12 8.24
CA GLN A 40 7.08 1.31 6.91
C GLN A 40 5.55 1.22 6.94
N SER A 41 4.99 0.19 7.58
CA SER A 41 3.54 -0.04 7.68
C SER A 41 2.84 1.09 8.43
N ALA A 42 3.43 1.57 9.52
CA ALA A 42 2.94 2.70 10.30
C ALA A 42 2.87 4.00 9.51
N SER A 43 3.93 4.28 8.72
CA SER A 43 4.02 5.46 7.87
C SER A 43 3.03 5.40 6.70
N LEU A 44 3.03 4.28 5.97
CA LEU A 44 2.13 4.06 4.83
C LEU A 44 0.66 4.06 5.27
N GLY A 45 0.32 3.38 6.36
CA GLY A 45 -1.07 3.30 6.80
C GLY A 45 -1.65 4.66 7.21
N ARG A 46 -0.84 5.55 7.81
CA ARG A 46 -1.22 6.94 8.06
C ARG A 46 -1.46 7.70 6.75
N LEU A 47 -0.55 7.54 5.79
CA LEU A 47 -0.65 8.21 4.50
C LEU A 47 -1.90 7.75 3.73
N LEU A 48 -2.17 6.43 3.73
CA LEU A 48 -3.38 5.85 3.17
C LEU A 48 -4.64 6.45 3.80
N TYR A 49 -4.69 6.52 5.13
CA TYR A 49 -5.83 7.09 5.84
C TYR A 49 -6.05 8.55 5.46
N THR A 50 -5.00 9.37 5.44
CA THR A 50 -5.13 10.79 5.10
C THR A 50 -5.58 11.00 3.65
N PHE A 51 -5.04 10.21 2.71
CA PHE A 51 -5.38 10.31 1.28
C PHE A 51 -6.80 9.80 1.00
N ASP A 52 -7.17 8.65 1.55
CA ASP A 52 -8.53 8.10 1.44
C ASP A 52 -9.56 9.05 2.06
N ARG A 53 -9.26 9.59 3.25
CA ARG A 53 -10.13 10.58 3.91
C ARG A 53 -10.29 11.84 3.06
N ALA A 54 -9.22 12.33 2.43
CA ALA A 54 -9.29 13.49 1.55
C ALA A 54 -10.16 13.22 0.33
N ALA A 55 -9.98 12.07 -0.32
CA ALA A 55 -10.83 11.64 -1.44
C ALA A 55 -12.30 11.47 -1.05
N TRP A 56 -12.59 10.93 0.14
CA TRP A 56 -13.95 10.81 0.63
C TRP A 56 -14.61 12.19 0.79
N VAL A 57 -14.04 13.07 1.60
CA VAL A 57 -14.70 14.36 1.90
C VAL A 57 -14.77 15.30 0.69
N SER A 58 -13.81 15.21 -0.23
CA SER A 58 -13.88 15.97 -1.49
C SER A 58 -14.89 15.38 -2.47
N SER A 59 -15.17 14.07 -2.41
CA SER A 59 -16.20 13.44 -3.23
C SER A 59 -17.59 13.89 -2.79
N ASP A 60 -17.82 14.00 -1.49
CA ASP A 60 -19.05 14.58 -0.94
C ASP A 60 -19.19 16.05 -1.39
N ALA A 61 -18.11 16.83 -1.31
CA ALA A 61 -18.14 18.21 -1.78
C ALA A 61 -18.37 18.34 -3.30
N LEU A 62 -17.86 17.40 -4.10
CA LEU A 62 -18.10 17.34 -5.54
C LEU A 62 -19.58 17.07 -5.83
N THR A 63 -20.17 16.05 -5.21
CA THR A 63 -21.58 15.67 -5.46
C THR A 63 -22.56 16.73 -4.97
N ASP A 64 -22.20 17.49 -3.92
CA ASP A 64 -22.98 18.64 -3.45
C ASP A 64 -22.90 19.84 -4.42
N THR A 65 -21.83 19.95 -5.20
CA THR A 65 -21.57 21.12 -6.07
C THR A 65 -21.96 20.88 -7.52
N VAL A 66 -21.77 19.66 -8.02
CA VAL A 66 -21.93 19.32 -9.43
C VAL A 66 -23.19 18.47 -9.60
N PRO A 67 -24.17 18.93 -10.40
CA PRO A 67 -25.36 18.16 -10.73
C PRO A 67 -25.04 16.75 -11.24
N LYS A 68 -25.86 15.75 -10.85
CA LYS A 68 -25.59 14.32 -11.13
C LYS A 68 -25.45 14.00 -12.61
N ASP A 69 -26.23 14.64 -13.47
CA ASP A 69 -26.18 14.52 -14.93
C ASP A 69 -24.81 14.99 -15.50
N ARG A 70 -24.15 15.92 -14.80
CA ARG A 70 -22.80 16.42 -15.14
C ARG A 70 -21.66 15.61 -14.53
N LEU A 71 -21.96 14.58 -13.73
CA LEU A 71 -20.96 13.63 -13.19
C LEU A 71 -20.68 12.47 -14.15
N THR A 72 -21.27 12.47 -15.35
CA THR A 72 -20.96 11.50 -16.41
C THR A 72 -19.51 11.66 -16.90
N GLY A 73 -18.88 10.55 -17.26
CA GLY A 73 -17.52 10.54 -17.83
C GLY A 73 -16.39 10.92 -16.87
N ILE A 74 -16.61 10.86 -15.54
CA ILE A 74 -15.54 11.05 -14.56
C ILE A 74 -14.50 9.94 -14.72
N GLY A 75 -13.25 10.34 -14.98
CA GLY A 75 -12.11 9.44 -15.10
C GLY A 75 -11.54 9.06 -13.74
N GLY A 76 -11.67 9.94 -12.74
CA GLY A 76 -11.23 9.71 -11.37
C GLY A 76 -10.77 11.00 -10.69
N TYR A 77 -9.85 10.85 -9.76
CA TYR A 77 -9.20 11.96 -9.07
C TYR A 77 -7.73 11.65 -8.80
N VAL A 78 -6.96 12.71 -8.57
CA VAL A 78 -5.58 12.67 -8.09
C VAL A 78 -5.52 13.42 -6.77
N VAL A 79 -4.81 12.86 -5.77
CA VAL A 79 -4.57 13.49 -4.47
C VAL A 79 -3.09 13.79 -4.34
N GLU A 80 -2.75 15.04 -4.06
CA GLU A 80 -1.37 15.51 -3.93
C GLU A 80 -1.23 16.44 -2.71
N PRO A 81 -0.09 16.44 -2.01
CA PRO A 81 0.21 17.49 -1.05
C PRO A 81 0.30 18.84 -1.77
N SER A 82 -0.48 19.82 -1.30
CA SER A 82 -0.34 21.22 -1.71
C SER A 82 0.63 21.98 -0.79
N ASP A 83 0.63 21.61 0.49
CA ASP A 83 1.57 22.07 1.52
C ASP A 83 1.71 20.99 2.60
N ALA A 84 2.36 21.31 3.72
CA ALA A 84 2.62 20.35 4.80
C ALA A 84 1.36 19.78 5.49
N GLN A 85 0.22 20.46 5.41
CA GLN A 85 -1.02 20.11 6.12
C GLN A 85 -2.24 19.99 5.19
N THR A 86 -2.09 20.37 3.92
CA THR A 86 -3.19 20.46 2.96
C THR A 86 -2.98 19.52 1.80
N LEU A 87 -3.99 18.70 1.50
CA LEU A 87 -4.06 17.87 0.32
C LEU A 87 -4.96 18.54 -0.72
N ARG A 88 -4.47 18.63 -1.96
CA ARG A 88 -5.27 19.02 -3.13
C ARG A 88 -5.81 17.76 -3.79
N VAL A 89 -7.12 17.73 -4.02
CA VAL A 89 -7.81 16.68 -4.77
C VAL A 89 -8.28 17.29 -6.09
N THR A 90 -7.78 16.76 -7.21
CA THR A 90 -8.14 17.21 -8.56
C THR A 90 -8.93 16.11 -9.25
N TYR A 91 -10.22 16.36 -9.53
CA TYR A 91 -11.08 15.47 -10.30
C TYR A 91 -10.99 15.76 -11.78
N TYR A 92 -10.94 14.70 -12.57
CA TYR A 92 -10.78 14.79 -14.02
C TYR A 92 -11.80 13.95 -14.79
N ARG A 93 -12.03 14.32 -16.04
CA ARG A 93 -12.78 13.54 -17.03
C ARG A 93 -11.85 12.94 -18.08
N GLY A 94 -12.33 11.88 -18.74
CA GLY A 94 -11.59 11.19 -19.79
C GLY A 94 -10.51 10.24 -19.26
N SER A 95 -9.75 9.65 -20.19
CA SER A 95 -8.59 8.82 -19.87
C SER A 95 -7.41 9.67 -19.42
N ALA A 96 -6.44 9.08 -18.72
CA ALA A 96 -5.26 9.78 -18.21
C ALA A 96 -4.52 10.59 -19.30
N ALA A 97 -4.44 10.06 -20.53
CA ALA A 97 -3.77 10.71 -21.65
C ALA A 97 -4.51 11.96 -22.18
N ALA A 98 -5.83 12.04 -21.98
CA ALA A 98 -6.68 13.15 -22.42
C ALA A 98 -7.38 13.83 -21.23
N ALA A 99 -6.83 13.64 -20.02
CA ALA A 99 -7.53 13.99 -18.80
C ALA A 99 -7.64 15.51 -18.63
N GLN A 100 -8.86 15.97 -18.37
CA GLN A 100 -9.13 17.37 -18.08
C GLN A 100 -9.68 17.51 -16.66
N ALA A 101 -8.96 18.25 -15.82
CA ALA A 101 -9.43 18.68 -14.51
C ALA A 101 -10.70 19.52 -14.68
N PHE A 102 -11.69 19.28 -13.83
CA PHE A 102 -12.92 20.07 -13.82
C PHE A 102 -13.36 20.49 -12.43
N PHE A 103 -12.92 19.82 -11.38
CA PHE A 103 -13.23 20.17 -10.01
C PHE A 103 -12.01 19.96 -9.12
N VAL A 104 -11.76 20.91 -8.22
CA VAL A 104 -10.63 20.89 -7.30
C VAL A 104 -11.16 21.13 -5.89
N ALA A 105 -10.62 20.38 -4.93
CA ALA A 105 -10.81 20.65 -3.50
C ALA A 105 -9.47 20.68 -2.77
N GLU A 106 -9.36 21.53 -1.77
CA GLU A 106 -8.28 21.50 -0.79
C GLU A 106 -8.84 20.96 0.53
N VAL A 107 -8.15 19.96 1.08
CA VAL A 107 -8.54 19.26 2.31
C VAL A 107 -7.47 19.48 3.35
N ARG A 108 -7.87 19.95 4.54
CA ARG A 108 -7.03 20.09 5.73
C ARG A 108 -7.73 19.42 6.91
N GLU A 109 -6.99 18.62 7.68
CA GLU A 109 -7.52 17.90 8.85
C GLU A 109 -8.81 17.10 8.55
N GLY A 110 -8.89 16.51 7.36
CA GLY A 110 -10.05 15.71 6.93
C GLY A 110 -11.34 16.53 6.70
N LYS A 111 -11.21 17.82 6.39
CA LYS A 111 -12.30 18.73 6.01
C LYS A 111 -11.94 19.49 4.73
N VAL A 112 -12.91 19.70 3.85
CA VAL A 112 -12.74 20.57 2.67
C VAL A 112 -12.70 22.02 3.14
N VAL A 113 -11.57 22.70 2.91
CA VAL A 113 -11.37 24.12 3.27
C VAL A 113 -11.54 25.06 2.08
N ARG A 114 -11.35 24.55 0.86
CA ARG A 114 -11.61 25.27 -0.39
C ARG A 114 -12.11 24.28 -1.43
N LYS A 115 -13.03 24.71 -2.29
CA LYS A 115 -13.48 23.95 -3.46
C LYS A 115 -13.75 24.87 -4.64
N GLU A 116 -13.56 24.35 -5.84
CA GLU A 116 -13.72 25.11 -7.08
C GLU A 116 -14.21 24.18 -8.21
N LEU A 117 -15.34 24.54 -8.82
CA LEU A 117 -15.75 24.01 -10.12
C LEU A 117 -15.13 24.89 -11.19
N LEU A 118 -14.24 24.32 -12.01
CA LEU A 118 -13.52 25.07 -13.03
C LEU A 118 -14.50 25.46 -14.15
N ALA A 119 -14.56 26.75 -14.48
CA ALA A 119 -15.41 27.26 -15.55
C ALA A 119 -15.04 26.64 -16.91
N THR A 120 -13.74 26.46 -17.14
CA THR A 120 -13.19 25.77 -18.30
C THR A 120 -12.32 24.61 -17.82
N PRO A 121 -12.53 23.36 -18.28
CA PRO A 121 -11.66 22.25 -17.93
C PRO A 121 -10.21 22.52 -18.33
N VAL A 122 -9.27 22.17 -17.46
CA VAL A 122 -7.83 22.41 -17.65
C VAL A 122 -7.11 21.08 -17.80
N ALA A 123 -6.10 21.00 -18.66
CA ALA A 123 -5.27 19.80 -18.77
C ALA A 123 -4.60 19.47 -17.43
N LEU A 124 -4.48 18.18 -17.11
CA LEU A 124 -3.67 17.74 -15.97
C LEU A 124 -2.20 18.10 -16.15
N THR A 125 -1.50 18.37 -15.05
CA THR A 125 -0.04 18.50 -15.07
C THR A 125 0.61 17.16 -15.43
N ALA A 126 1.88 17.18 -15.86
CA ALA A 126 2.60 15.93 -16.17
C ALA A 126 2.65 14.96 -14.97
N ALA A 127 2.79 15.47 -13.75
CA ALA A 127 2.75 14.66 -12.53
C ALA A 127 1.37 14.03 -12.31
N GLN A 128 0.30 14.81 -12.48
CA GLN A 128 -1.08 14.33 -12.35
C GLN A 128 -1.43 13.28 -13.41
N VAL A 129 -0.97 13.47 -14.66
CA VAL A 129 -1.11 12.46 -15.72
C VAL A 129 -0.43 11.14 -15.32
N ARG A 130 0.76 11.19 -14.72
CA ARG A 130 1.43 9.96 -14.22
C ARG A 130 0.60 9.24 -13.16
N LEU A 131 0.02 9.97 -12.20
CA LEU A 131 -0.80 9.39 -11.14
C LEU A 131 -2.13 8.85 -11.67
N ALA A 132 -2.79 9.57 -12.58
CA ALA A 132 -3.99 9.11 -13.27
C ALA A 132 -3.72 7.84 -14.10
N ARG A 133 -2.60 7.78 -14.82
CA ARG A 133 -2.19 6.60 -15.59
C ARG A 133 -1.89 5.41 -14.69
N ALA A 134 -1.20 5.62 -13.56
CA ALA A 134 -0.95 4.55 -12.60
C ALA A 134 -2.26 3.95 -12.07
N ARG A 135 -3.29 4.78 -11.82
CA ARG A 135 -4.63 4.33 -11.45
C ARG A 135 -5.28 3.45 -12.53
N GLU A 136 -5.23 3.87 -13.79
CA GLU A 136 -5.76 3.08 -14.91
C GLU A 136 -5.04 1.73 -15.03
N VAL A 137 -3.70 1.73 -14.98
CA VAL A 137 -2.89 0.49 -15.00
C VAL A 137 -3.24 -0.44 -13.83
N ALA A 138 -3.49 0.11 -12.64
CA ALA A 138 -3.91 -0.69 -11.49
C ALA A 138 -5.34 -1.26 -11.66
N ALA A 139 -6.26 -0.50 -12.26
CA ALA A 139 -7.60 -0.98 -12.59
C ALA A 139 -7.56 -2.10 -13.64
N ASP A 140 -6.68 -1.98 -14.64
CA ASP A 140 -6.45 -3.02 -15.65
C ASP A 140 -5.90 -4.29 -15.00
N ARG A 141 -4.87 -4.13 -14.16
CA ARG A 141 -4.31 -5.23 -13.37
C ARG A 141 -5.36 -5.92 -12.49
N ALA A 142 -6.27 -5.16 -11.89
CA ALA A 142 -7.36 -5.70 -11.09
C ALA A 142 -8.28 -6.61 -11.92
N ARG A 143 -8.63 -6.18 -13.15
CA ARG A 143 -9.44 -7.00 -14.08
C ARG A 143 -8.69 -8.26 -14.51
N GLU A 144 -7.44 -8.12 -14.94
CA GLU A 144 -6.58 -9.25 -15.34
C GLU A 144 -6.43 -10.30 -14.24
N ARG A 145 -6.27 -9.86 -12.98
CA ARG A 145 -6.08 -10.75 -11.82
C ARG A 145 -7.38 -11.14 -11.14
N SER A 146 -8.53 -10.72 -11.67
CA SER A 146 -9.85 -10.94 -11.07
C SER A 146 -9.91 -10.51 -9.60
N TYR A 147 -9.25 -9.40 -9.25
CA TYR A 147 -9.33 -8.80 -7.93
C TYR A 147 -10.76 -8.30 -7.69
N LYS A 148 -11.30 -8.62 -6.52
CA LYS A 148 -12.67 -8.26 -6.15
C LYS A 148 -12.69 -7.57 -4.79
N PRO A 149 -13.44 -6.47 -4.64
CA PRO A 149 -13.71 -5.91 -3.33
C PRO A 149 -14.59 -6.88 -2.53
N CYS A 150 -14.59 -6.73 -1.21
CA CYS A 150 -15.48 -7.47 -0.31
C CYS A 150 -16.85 -6.83 -0.12
N THR A 151 -17.15 -5.85 -0.97
CA THR A 151 -18.41 -5.12 -1.02
C THR A 151 -18.91 -5.11 -2.46
N PRO A 152 -20.22 -4.92 -2.71
CA PRO A 152 -20.78 -4.93 -4.06
C PRO A 152 -20.42 -3.67 -4.88
N VAL A 153 -19.76 -2.67 -4.27
CA VAL A 153 -19.35 -1.45 -4.95
C VAL A 153 -17.89 -1.54 -5.42
N PRO A 154 -17.51 -0.74 -6.44
CA PRO A 154 -16.12 -0.68 -6.90
C PRO A 154 -15.12 -0.32 -5.79
N PHE A 155 -13.85 -0.61 -6.03
CA PHE A 155 -12.77 -0.21 -5.13
C PHE A 155 -12.71 1.31 -4.96
N ASN A 156 -12.49 1.76 -3.71
CA ASN A 156 -11.82 3.03 -3.48
C ASN A 156 -10.38 2.92 -3.98
N THR A 157 -9.82 4.00 -4.52
CA THR A 157 -8.44 4.00 -5.01
C THR A 157 -7.63 5.04 -4.25
N VAL A 158 -6.50 4.63 -3.66
CA VAL A 158 -5.49 5.56 -3.15
C VAL A 158 -4.24 5.45 -4.01
N VAL A 159 -3.89 6.52 -4.70
CA VAL A 159 -2.66 6.63 -5.49
C VAL A 159 -1.67 7.46 -4.67
N LEU A 160 -0.54 6.86 -4.30
CA LEU A 160 0.50 7.54 -3.53
C LEU A 160 1.56 8.12 -4.49
N PRO A 161 1.78 9.44 -4.49
CA PRO A 161 2.86 10.06 -5.25
C PRO A 161 4.22 9.46 -4.89
N SER A 162 5.05 9.23 -5.90
CA SER A 162 6.42 8.80 -5.71
C SER A 162 7.33 9.99 -5.43
N ARG A 163 8.47 9.74 -4.76
CA ARG A 163 9.58 10.69 -4.72
C ARG A 163 10.37 10.55 -6.01
N ASP A 164 10.89 11.67 -6.52
CA ASP A 164 11.82 11.75 -7.65
C ASP A 164 11.38 10.94 -8.89
N ASP A 165 10.08 10.99 -9.21
CA ASP A 165 9.47 10.26 -10.33
C ASP A 165 9.68 8.73 -10.31
N GLY A 166 9.89 8.15 -9.13
CA GLY A 166 9.99 6.71 -8.93
C GLY A 166 8.67 5.95 -9.08
N PRO A 167 8.64 4.65 -8.72
CA PRO A 167 7.44 3.83 -8.81
C PRO A 167 6.27 4.36 -7.98
N VAL A 168 5.07 4.36 -8.58
CA VAL A 168 3.82 4.80 -7.96
C VAL A 168 3.11 3.60 -7.33
N ALA A 169 2.73 3.74 -6.07
CA ALA A 169 1.93 2.72 -5.38
C ALA A 169 0.44 3.07 -5.49
N VAL A 170 -0.36 2.14 -6.01
CA VAL A 170 -1.81 2.24 -6.10
C VAL A 170 -2.44 1.18 -5.21
N TYR A 171 -3.29 1.62 -4.30
CA TYR A 171 -4.07 0.76 -3.43
C TYR A 171 -5.51 0.71 -3.91
N LEU A 172 -6.00 -0.51 -4.09
CA LEU A 172 -7.39 -0.83 -4.41
C LEU A 172 -8.03 -1.29 -3.11
N LEU A 173 -8.88 -0.45 -2.54
CA LEU A 173 -9.45 -0.63 -1.20
C LEU A 173 -10.91 -1.02 -1.33
N SER A 174 -11.32 -2.07 -0.61
CA SER A 174 -12.74 -2.37 -0.45
C SER A 174 -13.42 -1.21 0.26
N ALA A 175 -14.45 -0.62 -0.35
CA ALA A 175 -15.10 0.55 0.21
C ALA A 175 -15.92 0.18 1.46
N GLN A 176 -15.75 0.95 2.53
CA GLN A 176 -16.64 0.88 3.69
C GLN A 176 -18.00 1.48 3.34
N GLN A 177 -19.07 0.69 3.45
CA GLN A 177 -20.42 1.12 3.08
C GLN A 177 -21.25 1.64 4.26
N ASP A 178 -20.90 1.24 5.48
CA ASP A 178 -21.61 1.61 6.69
C ASP A 178 -20.68 1.71 7.90
N ALA A 179 -21.14 2.36 8.97
CA ALA A 179 -20.34 2.62 10.17
C ALA A 179 -20.10 1.38 11.05
N LYS A 180 -20.83 0.28 10.83
CA LYS A 180 -20.77 -0.95 11.65
C LYS A 180 -19.89 -2.02 11.02
N THR A 181 -19.64 -1.95 9.72
CA THR A 181 -18.89 -2.96 8.97
C THR A 181 -17.67 -2.35 8.31
N TYR A 182 -16.49 -2.87 8.62
CA TYR A 182 -15.24 -2.48 7.98
C TYR A 182 -14.66 -3.63 7.14
N PRO A 183 -14.40 -3.44 5.83
CA PRO A 183 -13.81 -4.46 4.98
C PRO A 183 -12.28 -4.55 5.18
N MET A 184 -11.84 -5.51 5.98
CA MET A 184 -10.42 -5.79 6.20
C MET A 184 -9.79 -6.58 5.04
N GLY A 185 -10.59 -7.42 4.36
CA GLY A 185 -10.16 -8.19 3.20
C GLY A 185 -10.47 -7.50 1.87
N GLY A 186 -10.05 -8.13 0.76
CA GLY A 186 -10.32 -7.61 -0.59
C GLY A 186 -9.61 -6.29 -0.84
N ASN A 187 -8.42 -6.13 -0.28
CA ASN A 187 -7.56 -4.98 -0.48
C ASN A 187 -6.30 -5.42 -1.23
N TYR A 188 -5.85 -4.60 -2.17
CA TYR A 188 -4.73 -4.93 -3.06
C TYR A 188 -3.80 -3.73 -3.23
N ARG A 189 -2.53 -4.01 -3.50
CA ARG A 189 -1.55 -3.00 -3.92
C ARG A 189 -0.97 -3.37 -5.27
N VAL A 190 -0.86 -2.38 -6.14
CA VAL A 190 -0.17 -2.45 -7.44
C VAL A 190 0.92 -1.39 -7.43
N ILE A 191 2.15 -1.78 -7.77
CA ILE A 191 3.28 -0.88 -7.95
C ILE A 191 3.51 -0.69 -9.44
N VAL A 192 3.42 0.54 -9.90
CA VAL A 192 3.57 0.92 -11.32
C VAL A 192 4.89 1.66 -11.50
N GLY A 193 5.72 1.19 -12.42
CA GLY A 193 7.01 1.80 -12.75
C GLY A 193 6.83 3.09 -13.57
N PRO A 194 7.89 3.90 -13.70
CA PRO A 194 7.84 5.15 -14.48
C PRO A 194 7.50 4.93 -15.97
N ASP A 195 7.80 3.74 -16.50
CA ASP A 195 7.44 3.32 -17.87
C ASP A 195 5.96 2.94 -18.03
N GLY A 196 5.19 2.96 -16.94
CA GLY A 196 3.79 2.58 -16.89
C GLY A 196 3.55 1.08 -16.78
N LYS A 197 4.59 0.25 -16.58
CA LYS A 197 4.43 -1.19 -16.36
C LYS A 197 4.20 -1.52 -14.90
N VAL A 198 3.48 -2.61 -14.65
CA VAL A 198 3.33 -3.14 -13.29
C VAL A 198 4.62 -3.84 -12.88
N LEU A 199 5.27 -3.32 -11.84
CA LEU A 199 6.48 -3.90 -11.24
C LEU A 199 6.13 -4.99 -10.22
N ALA A 200 5.07 -4.80 -9.46
CA ALA A 200 4.61 -5.76 -8.46
C ALA A 200 3.11 -5.57 -8.19
N SER A 201 2.43 -6.64 -7.81
CA SER A 201 1.05 -6.56 -7.30
C SER A 201 0.81 -7.63 -6.25
N ARG A 202 0.06 -7.32 -5.20
CA ARG A 202 -0.26 -8.29 -4.15
C ARG A 202 -1.64 -8.06 -3.50
N PRO A 203 -2.29 -9.12 -3.01
CA PRO A 203 -3.37 -9.01 -2.03
C PRO A 203 -2.84 -8.79 -0.60
N TYR A 204 -3.73 -8.32 0.29
CA TYR A 204 -3.49 -8.26 1.74
C TYR A 204 -4.26 -9.31 2.55
N SER A 205 -5.20 -10.02 1.93
CA SER A 205 -5.92 -11.14 2.54
C SER A 205 -6.03 -12.31 1.56
N VAL A 206 -6.20 -13.52 2.08
CA VAL A 206 -6.42 -14.73 1.26
C VAL A 206 -7.88 -14.86 0.81
N SER A 207 -8.80 -14.21 1.51
CA SER A 207 -10.24 -14.24 1.26
C SER A 207 -10.86 -12.90 1.64
N CYS A 208 -12.17 -12.78 1.39
CA CYS A 208 -12.93 -11.65 1.89
C CYS A 208 -13.14 -11.73 3.40
N LEU A 209 -12.93 -10.60 4.07
CA LEU A 209 -13.00 -10.47 5.52
C LEU A 209 -13.63 -9.12 5.87
N ASN A 210 -14.85 -9.15 6.39
CA ASN A 210 -15.53 -7.96 6.91
C ASN A 210 -15.58 -8.05 8.44
N LEU A 211 -15.14 -7.00 9.11
CA LEU A 211 -15.24 -6.87 10.56
C LEU A 211 -16.53 -6.13 10.88
N THR A 212 -17.44 -6.81 11.56
CA THR A 212 -18.71 -6.22 12.00
C THR A 212 -18.61 -5.94 13.48
N VAL A 213 -19.00 -4.73 13.91
CA VAL A 213 -19.12 -4.40 15.34
C VAL A 213 -20.09 -5.40 15.99
N PRO A 214 -19.65 -6.20 16.97
CA PRO A 214 -20.51 -7.21 17.59
C PRO A 214 -21.60 -6.54 18.42
N GLN A 215 -22.76 -7.20 18.53
CA GLN A 215 -23.73 -6.87 19.56
C GLN A 215 -23.16 -7.31 20.92
N LEU A 216 -23.05 -6.37 21.85
CA LEU A 216 -22.52 -6.63 23.19
C LEU A 216 -23.63 -6.55 24.24
N PRO A 217 -23.48 -7.24 25.38
CA PRO A 217 -24.37 -7.08 26.52
C PRO A 217 -24.50 -5.62 26.96
N ALA A 218 -25.63 -5.27 27.58
CA ALA A 218 -25.85 -3.92 28.12
C ALA A 218 -24.70 -3.51 29.05
N GLY A 219 -24.12 -2.33 28.82
CA GLY A 219 -23.00 -1.80 29.58
C GLY A 219 -21.60 -2.25 29.12
N ALA A 220 -21.49 -3.27 28.27
CA ALA A 220 -20.21 -3.69 27.70
C ALA A 220 -19.79 -2.79 26.52
N LYS A 221 -18.49 -2.52 26.40
CA LYS A 221 -17.91 -1.72 25.31
C LYS A 221 -16.88 -2.55 24.54
N PRO A 222 -16.84 -2.47 23.20
CA PRO A 222 -15.80 -3.13 22.43
C PRO A 222 -14.44 -2.49 22.74
N VAL A 223 -13.43 -3.31 22.98
CA VAL A 223 -12.05 -2.85 23.28
C VAL A 223 -11.10 -2.99 22.08
N GLY A 224 -11.57 -3.57 20.99
CA GLY A 224 -10.83 -3.76 19.75
C GLY A 224 -11.38 -4.90 18.91
N PHE A 225 -10.82 -5.05 17.72
CA PHE A 225 -11.09 -6.18 16.82
C PHE A 225 -9.91 -7.14 16.80
N MET A 226 -10.16 -8.42 16.53
CA MET A 226 -9.11 -9.41 16.35
C MET A 226 -9.16 -9.97 14.92
N VAL A 227 -7.99 -10.10 14.29
CA VAL A 227 -7.83 -10.70 12.96
C VAL A 227 -6.61 -11.60 12.91
N ASN A 228 -6.71 -12.67 12.13
CA ASN A 228 -5.56 -13.50 11.77
C ASN A 228 -5.01 -13.00 10.43
N HIS A 229 -3.75 -12.60 10.41
CA HIS A 229 -3.05 -12.20 9.19
C HIS A 229 -2.10 -13.29 8.74
N LEU A 230 -2.26 -13.73 7.49
CA LEU A 230 -1.56 -14.92 6.98
C LEU A 230 -0.39 -14.60 6.03
N LEU A 231 -0.32 -13.37 5.52
CA LEU A 231 0.53 -13.05 4.37
C LEU A 231 1.84 -12.33 4.73
N ASP A 232 1.98 -11.81 5.95
CA ASP A 232 3.14 -11.04 6.39
C ASP A 232 3.53 -11.41 7.83
N PRO A 233 4.83 -11.32 8.18
CA PRO A 233 5.32 -11.67 9.52
C PRO A 233 4.94 -10.66 10.61
N VAL A 234 4.50 -9.45 10.22
CA VAL A 234 4.07 -8.36 11.10
C VAL A 234 2.81 -7.69 10.52
N PRO A 235 2.07 -6.90 11.30
CA PRO A 235 0.94 -6.14 10.78
C PRO A 235 1.34 -5.19 9.65
N THR A 236 0.45 -5.08 8.66
CA THR A 236 0.63 -4.24 7.46
C THR A 236 -0.03 -2.87 7.58
N GLU A 237 0.22 -2.01 6.60
CA GLU A 237 -0.38 -0.69 6.46
C GLU A 237 -1.92 -0.70 6.38
N LEU A 238 -2.53 -1.82 5.97
CA LEU A 238 -4.00 -1.98 5.94
C LEU A 238 -4.59 -2.16 7.34
N HIS A 239 -3.84 -2.75 8.28
CA HIS A 239 -4.28 -2.85 9.67
C HIS A 239 -4.22 -1.49 10.37
N VAL A 240 -3.21 -0.69 10.03
CA VAL A 240 -3.09 0.70 10.48
C VAL A 240 -4.26 1.53 9.95
N LEU A 241 -4.52 1.46 8.64
CA LEU A 241 -5.68 2.09 8.01
C LEU A 241 -6.99 1.71 8.71
N ALA A 242 -7.21 0.41 8.93
CA ALA A 242 -8.40 -0.08 9.61
C ALA A 242 -8.55 0.50 11.02
N SER A 243 -7.48 0.56 11.81
CA SER A 243 -7.52 1.13 13.16
C SER A 243 -7.93 2.62 13.17
N TYR A 244 -7.55 3.39 12.14
CA TYR A 244 -7.98 4.77 11.99
C TYR A 244 -9.47 4.90 11.66
N HIS A 245 -9.99 4.08 10.75
CA HIS A 245 -11.42 4.08 10.40
C HIS A 245 -12.30 3.59 11.56
N LEU A 246 -11.88 2.50 12.21
CA LEU A 246 -12.60 1.88 13.32
C LEU A 246 -12.51 2.70 14.62
N ARG A 247 -11.51 3.59 14.73
CA ARG A 247 -11.17 4.33 15.96
C ARG A 247 -10.99 3.43 17.18
N MET A 248 -10.53 2.20 16.94
CA MET A 248 -10.30 1.18 17.96
C MET A 248 -9.06 0.36 17.60
N PRO A 249 -8.42 -0.29 18.59
CA PRO A 249 -7.28 -1.16 18.31
C PRO A 249 -7.68 -2.33 17.42
N VAL A 250 -6.77 -2.74 16.54
CA VAL A 250 -6.84 -4.00 15.80
C VAL A 250 -5.74 -4.91 16.34
N PHE A 251 -6.14 -6.03 16.93
CA PHE A 251 -5.27 -7.10 17.37
C PHE A 251 -5.03 -8.06 16.20
N VAL A 252 -3.77 -8.27 15.84
CA VAL A 252 -3.37 -9.04 14.67
C VAL A 252 -2.53 -10.22 15.11
N THR A 253 -2.95 -11.43 14.79
CA THR A 253 -2.13 -12.64 14.97
C THR A 253 -1.44 -12.99 13.66
N THR A 254 -0.12 -13.07 13.66
CA THR A 254 0.71 -13.37 12.47
C THR A 254 1.03 -14.87 12.37
N PRO A 255 1.57 -15.38 11.24
CA PRO A 255 1.77 -16.82 11.02
C PRO A 255 2.65 -17.52 12.06
N ASP A 256 3.57 -16.78 12.67
CA ASP A 256 4.45 -17.21 13.74
C ASP A 256 3.79 -17.20 15.14
N LYS A 257 2.47 -17.00 15.19
CA LYS A 257 1.63 -16.93 16.38
C LYS A 257 1.91 -15.73 17.29
N ARG A 258 2.75 -14.77 16.87
CA ARG A 258 2.86 -13.50 17.58
C ARG A 258 1.57 -12.71 17.45
N SER A 259 1.16 -12.10 18.55
CA SER A 259 0.01 -11.19 18.60
C SER A 259 0.52 -9.77 18.66
N TRP A 260 -0.12 -8.88 17.91
CA TRP A 260 0.24 -7.48 17.81
C TRP A 260 -0.97 -6.61 18.08
N GLN A 261 -0.78 -5.47 18.73
CA GLN A 261 -1.77 -4.41 18.82
C GLN A 261 -1.42 -3.30 17.82
N VAL A 262 -2.38 -2.95 16.98
CA VAL A 262 -2.30 -1.82 16.04
C VAL A 262 -3.30 -0.76 16.49
N GLN A 263 -2.81 0.44 16.83
CA GLN A 263 -3.61 1.59 17.23
C GLN A 263 -3.08 2.84 16.52
N GLY A 264 -3.78 3.27 15.46
CA GLY A 264 -3.25 4.26 14.53
C GLY A 264 -1.90 3.80 13.99
N SER A 265 -0.93 4.71 13.95
CA SER A 265 0.44 4.39 13.53
C SER A 265 1.28 3.64 14.57
N SER A 266 0.74 3.31 15.76
CA SER A 266 1.48 2.49 16.72
C SER A 266 1.20 1.00 16.46
N ILE A 267 2.27 0.25 16.20
CA ILE A 267 2.25 -1.21 16.12
C ILE A 267 3.18 -1.73 17.22
N ARG A 268 2.66 -2.56 18.12
CA ARG A 268 3.43 -3.15 19.22
C ARG A 268 3.06 -4.62 19.36
N GLN A 269 4.03 -5.45 19.76
CA GLN A 269 3.70 -6.81 20.14
C GLN A 269 2.81 -6.77 21.38
N ALA A 270 1.67 -7.45 21.34
CA ALA A 270 0.79 -7.57 22.49
C ALA A 270 1.47 -8.46 23.54
N ALA A 271 1.30 -8.14 24.82
CA ALA A 271 1.78 -9.00 25.89
C ALA A 271 1.16 -10.40 25.74
N PRO A 272 1.93 -11.49 25.96
CA PRO A 272 1.34 -12.82 26.06
C PRO A 272 0.26 -12.79 27.15
N LYS A 273 -0.89 -13.38 26.85
CA LYS A 273 -1.93 -13.64 27.84
C LYS A 273 -1.56 -14.86 28.68
#